data_AF-A0A965EG16-F1
#
_entry.id   AF-A0A965EG16-F1
#
_cell.length_a   1.000
_cell.length_b   1.000
_cell.length_c   1.000
_cell.angle_alpha   90.00
_cell.angle_beta   90.00
_cell.angle_gamma   90.00
#
_symmetry.space_group_name_H-M   'P 1'
#
loop_
_entity.id
_entity.type
_entity.pdbx_description
1 polymer ?
#
loop_
_entity_poly.entity_id
_entity_poly.type
_entity_poly.pdbx_seq_one_letter_code
_entity_poly.pdbx_strand_id
1 'polypeptide(L)'
;NYISALELELVAGHNFDKRRTQELANGLILNETAVKAFGWDTPEQAIGKKIKSPSNTPSGEVIGVVKDYHQAGLQYKVRPVTMDYAPEYAYLYAVRYKTKETQEVIEATANLWKTKFEGYDFNYFFLDESFEKQYQAEQRLAKVLAMFSIITLIIATIGLLGLVSFMVVTRTKEIGIRKVLGADILNITSMLSKEFLILVLLANVIAAPLVWFIAQNWLQGFAYRMALNPLIFIYTSAIALLLTLVIVSTQTIRAAVANPVNSLRQE
;
A
#
# COMPACT_ATOMS: atom_id res chain seq x y z
N ASN A 1 8.88 -17.78 -26.76
CA ASN A 1 7.63 -18.05 -25.98
C ASN A 1 7.59 -17.45 -24.57
N TYR A 2 8.67 -16.85 -24.05
CA TYR A 2 8.67 -16.23 -22.71
C TYR A 2 7.65 -15.09 -22.58
N ILE A 3 7.65 -14.13 -23.52
CA ILE A 3 6.69 -13.01 -23.60
C ILE A 3 5.25 -13.49 -23.51
N SER A 4 4.89 -14.52 -24.28
CA SER A 4 3.53 -15.06 -24.30
C SER A 4 3.16 -15.78 -23.01
N ALA A 5 4.11 -16.46 -22.35
CA ALA A 5 3.89 -17.14 -21.08
C ALA A 5 3.64 -16.16 -19.93
N LEU A 6 4.28 -14.99 -19.96
CA LEU A 6 4.11 -13.92 -18.98
C LEU A 6 3.09 -12.84 -19.39
N GLU A 7 2.40 -13.04 -20.53
CA GLU A 7 1.41 -12.08 -21.05
C GLU A 7 1.97 -10.67 -21.24
N LEU A 8 3.25 -10.57 -21.62
CA LEU A 8 3.86 -9.29 -21.91
C LEU A 8 3.30 -8.73 -23.23
N GLU A 9 2.86 -7.48 -23.19
CA GLU A 9 2.30 -6.76 -24.33
C GLU A 9 3.44 -6.27 -25.24
N LEU A 10 3.47 -6.72 -26.50
CA LEU A 10 4.38 -6.19 -27.51
C LEU A 10 3.80 -4.90 -28.08
N VAL A 11 4.57 -3.81 -28.01
CA VAL A 11 4.17 -2.48 -28.49
C VAL A 11 4.79 -2.14 -29.85
N ALA A 12 5.93 -2.75 -30.20
CA ALA A 12 6.55 -2.63 -31.52
C ALA A 12 7.33 -3.90 -31.90
N GLY A 13 7.49 -4.13 -33.21
CA GLY A 13 8.22 -5.28 -33.74
C GLY A 13 7.50 -6.62 -33.51
N HIS A 14 8.27 -7.68 -33.24
CA HIS A 14 7.73 -9.03 -33.07
C HIS A 14 8.51 -9.84 -32.02
N ASN A 15 7.92 -10.96 -31.58
CA ASN A 15 8.56 -11.90 -30.66
C ASN A 15 9.54 -12.81 -31.41
N PHE A 16 10.49 -13.41 -30.69
CA PHE A 16 11.35 -14.46 -31.23
C PHE A 16 10.53 -15.60 -31.89
N ASP A 17 10.90 -15.95 -33.11
CA ASP A 17 10.32 -17.05 -33.89
C ASP A 17 11.40 -18.09 -34.19
N LYS A 18 11.11 -19.37 -33.87
CA LYS A 18 12.03 -20.48 -34.12
C LYS A 18 12.41 -20.64 -35.60
N ARG A 19 11.59 -20.14 -36.52
CA ARG A 19 11.83 -20.17 -37.96
C ARG A 19 12.86 -19.14 -38.41
N ARG A 20 13.17 -18.14 -37.58
CA ARG A 20 14.10 -17.03 -37.88
C ARG A 20 15.41 -17.21 -37.13
N THR A 21 16.22 -18.17 -37.59
CA THR A 21 17.45 -18.61 -36.89
C THR A 21 18.47 -17.50 -36.70
N GLN A 22 18.57 -16.53 -37.62
CA GLN A 22 19.46 -15.37 -37.44
C GLN A 22 19.04 -14.52 -36.23
N GLU A 23 17.75 -14.19 -36.14
CA GLU A 23 17.19 -13.40 -35.02
C GLU A 23 17.32 -14.13 -33.67
N LEU A 24 17.35 -15.47 -33.65
CA LEU A 24 17.62 -16.20 -32.41
C LEU A 24 19.06 -15.97 -31.90
N ALA A 25 20.02 -15.78 -32.81
CA ALA A 25 21.42 -15.60 -32.45
C ALA A 25 21.78 -14.15 -32.09
N ASN A 26 21.07 -13.17 -32.66
CA ASN A 26 21.43 -11.76 -32.54
C ASN A 26 20.25 -10.83 -32.26
N GLY A 27 19.04 -11.33 -32.06
CA GLY A 27 17.86 -10.51 -31.80
C GLY A 27 17.75 -10.13 -30.34
N LEU A 28 17.27 -8.92 -30.07
CA LEU A 28 16.99 -8.39 -28.75
C LEU A 28 15.57 -7.86 -28.64
N ILE A 29 14.95 -8.07 -27.50
CA ILE A 29 13.67 -7.44 -27.15
C ILE A 29 13.87 -6.52 -25.96
N LEU A 30 13.38 -5.29 -26.07
CA LEU A 30 13.53 -4.26 -25.03
C LEU A 30 12.20 -3.99 -24.34
N ASN A 31 12.22 -3.35 -23.17
CA ASN A 31 11.05 -2.64 -22.66
C ASN A 31 11.09 -1.14 -23.01
N GLU A 32 9.96 -0.44 -22.88
CA GLU A 32 9.85 1.01 -23.14
C GLU A 32 10.87 1.82 -22.32
N THR A 33 11.10 1.46 -21.06
CA THR A 33 12.12 2.14 -20.24
C THR A 33 13.54 1.97 -20.81
N ALA A 34 13.88 0.82 -21.40
CA ALA A 34 15.17 0.63 -22.08
C ALA A 34 15.28 1.46 -23.36
N VAL A 35 14.22 1.55 -24.16
CA VAL A 35 14.17 2.41 -25.36
C VAL A 35 14.53 3.85 -25.00
N LYS A 36 13.90 4.39 -23.95
CA LYS A 36 14.21 5.73 -23.42
C LYS A 36 15.63 5.85 -22.89
N ALA A 37 16.13 4.82 -22.20
CA ALA A 37 17.49 4.82 -21.65
C ALA A 37 18.58 4.83 -22.74
N PHE A 38 18.31 4.24 -23.91
CA PHE A 38 19.18 4.32 -25.08
C PHE A 38 19.05 5.63 -25.87
N GLY A 39 18.15 6.54 -25.46
CA GLY A 39 17.95 7.84 -26.10
C GLY A 39 17.07 7.82 -27.34
N TRP A 40 16.22 6.79 -27.49
CA TRP A 40 15.21 6.74 -28.56
C TRP A 40 13.86 7.23 -28.06
N ASP A 41 13.13 7.98 -28.89
CA ASP A 41 11.89 8.65 -28.49
C ASP A 41 10.68 7.71 -28.51
N THR A 42 10.64 6.78 -29.47
CA THR A 42 9.52 5.84 -29.63
C THR A 42 9.97 4.39 -29.78
N PRO A 43 9.13 3.41 -29.37
CA PRO A 43 9.41 1.99 -29.55
C PRO A 43 9.73 1.59 -30.99
N GLU A 44 9.09 2.21 -31.98
CA GLU A 44 9.28 1.91 -33.41
C GLU A 44 10.66 2.33 -33.90
N GLN A 45 11.21 3.42 -33.37
CA GLN A 45 12.57 3.88 -33.72
C GLN A 45 13.65 2.92 -33.22
N ALA A 46 13.37 2.17 -32.16
CA ALA A 46 14.30 1.19 -31.60
C ALA A 46 14.46 -0.02 -32.52
N ILE A 47 13.43 -0.38 -33.30
CA ILE A 47 13.46 -1.57 -34.17
C ILE A 47 14.59 -1.45 -35.21
N GLY A 48 15.37 -2.52 -35.36
CA GLY A 48 16.53 -2.58 -36.25
C GLY A 48 17.79 -1.89 -35.72
N LYS A 49 17.74 -1.23 -34.55
CA LYS A 49 18.93 -0.64 -33.93
C LYS A 49 19.83 -1.73 -33.36
N LYS A 50 21.14 -1.53 -33.48
CA LYS A 50 22.14 -2.45 -32.92
C LYS A 50 22.64 -1.95 -31.58
N ILE A 51 22.58 -2.81 -30.58
CA ILE A 51 23.08 -2.60 -29.23
C ILE A 51 24.35 -3.42 -29.06
N LYS A 52 25.38 -2.80 -28.50
CA LYS A 52 26.62 -3.47 -28.11
C LYS A 52 26.80 -3.35 -26.61
N SER A 53 26.76 -4.48 -25.92
CA SER A 53 27.06 -4.53 -24.50
C SER A 53 28.58 -4.45 -24.25
N PRO A 54 29.04 -3.72 -23.22
CA PRO A 54 30.45 -3.72 -22.82
C PRO A 54 30.99 -5.12 -22.48
N SER A 55 30.14 -6.02 -21.98
CA SER A 55 30.47 -7.43 -21.72
C SER A 55 30.32 -8.33 -22.96
N ASN A 56 30.11 -7.74 -24.15
CA ASN A 56 29.74 -8.40 -25.40
C ASN A 56 28.38 -9.12 -25.40
N THR A 57 27.77 -9.41 -24.26
CA THR A 57 26.44 -10.00 -24.14
C THR A 57 25.57 -9.24 -23.12
N PRO A 58 24.25 -9.10 -23.35
CA PRO A 58 23.57 -9.32 -24.64
C PRO A 58 23.91 -8.21 -25.64
N SER A 59 24.29 -8.57 -26.87
CA SER A 59 24.50 -7.63 -27.99
C SER A 59 23.75 -8.13 -29.20
N GLY A 60 23.21 -7.23 -30.01
CA GLY A 60 22.34 -7.64 -31.09
C GLY A 60 21.52 -6.52 -31.68
N GLU A 61 20.58 -6.89 -32.55
CA GLU A 61 19.63 -6.02 -33.19
C GLU A 61 18.28 -6.08 -32.48
N VAL A 62 17.68 -4.93 -32.23
CA VAL A 62 16.36 -4.85 -31.58
C VAL A 62 15.28 -5.31 -32.56
N ILE A 63 14.62 -6.43 -32.25
CA ILE A 63 13.56 -7.01 -33.08
C ILE A 63 12.15 -6.74 -32.52
N GLY A 64 12.07 -6.33 -31.25
CA GLY A 64 10.79 -6.06 -30.59
C GLY A 64 10.93 -5.16 -29.37
N VAL A 65 9.83 -4.52 -29.01
CA VAL A 65 9.69 -3.75 -27.78
C VAL A 65 8.42 -4.18 -27.07
N VAL A 66 8.54 -4.52 -25.79
CA VAL A 66 7.41 -4.78 -24.89
C VAL A 66 7.09 -3.56 -24.05
N LYS A 67 5.83 -3.47 -23.63
CA LYS A 67 5.38 -2.47 -22.67
C LYS A 67 6.09 -2.65 -21.33
N ASP A 68 6.26 -1.56 -20.59
CA ASP A 68 6.82 -1.62 -19.25
C ASP A 68 5.98 -2.50 -18.31
N TYR A 69 6.67 -3.35 -17.56
CA TYR A 69 6.08 -4.27 -16.60
C TYR A 69 6.93 -4.33 -15.31
N HIS A 70 6.30 -4.67 -14.19
CA HIS A 70 6.97 -4.70 -12.90
C HIS A 70 7.75 -6.01 -12.71
N GLN A 71 9.07 -5.93 -12.87
CA GLN A 71 10.00 -7.04 -12.68
C GLN A 71 10.35 -7.27 -11.20
N ALA A 72 10.16 -6.23 -10.39
CA ALA A 72 10.37 -6.22 -8.95
C ALA A 72 9.16 -5.56 -8.28
N GLY A 73 9.16 -5.50 -6.96
CA GLY A 73 8.10 -4.87 -6.20
C GLY A 73 7.94 -3.38 -6.56
N LEU A 74 6.73 -2.85 -6.32
CA LEU A 74 6.29 -1.49 -6.68
C LEU A 74 7.12 -0.37 -6.03
N GLN A 75 7.93 -0.69 -5.04
CA GLN A 75 8.90 0.23 -4.46
C GLN A 75 10.02 0.61 -5.46
N TYR A 76 10.32 -0.24 -6.43
CA TYR A 76 11.34 0.00 -7.45
C TYR A 76 10.75 0.53 -8.74
N LYS A 77 11.47 1.45 -9.40
CA LYS A 77 11.16 1.87 -10.76
C LYS A 77 11.31 0.67 -11.70
N VAL A 78 10.47 0.61 -12.74
CA VAL A 78 10.72 -0.30 -13.86
C VAL A 78 12.13 0.00 -14.39
N ARG A 79 12.93 -1.05 -14.55
CA ARG A 79 14.32 -0.93 -14.98
C ARG A 79 14.40 -1.13 -16.49
N PRO A 80 15.39 -0.51 -17.16
CA PRO A 80 15.77 -0.90 -18.51
C PRO A 80 16.07 -2.41 -18.55
N VAL A 81 15.38 -3.14 -19.43
CA VAL A 81 15.63 -4.56 -19.68
C VAL A 81 15.85 -4.81 -21.15
N THR A 82 16.82 -5.69 -21.39
CA THR A 82 17.14 -6.27 -22.69
C THR A 82 17.00 -7.77 -22.54
N MET A 83 16.23 -8.39 -23.42
CA MET A 83 15.99 -9.83 -23.47
C MET A 83 16.63 -10.39 -24.74
N ASP A 84 17.51 -11.36 -24.58
CA ASP A 84 18.09 -12.15 -25.64
C ASP A 84 17.50 -13.57 -25.68
N TYR A 85 17.80 -14.30 -26.75
CA TYR A 85 17.48 -15.72 -26.84
C TYR A 85 18.75 -16.55 -26.58
N ALA A 86 18.94 -16.95 -25.33
CA ALA A 86 20.14 -17.63 -24.85
C ALA A 86 19.76 -18.89 -24.03
N PRO A 87 19.27 -19.96 -24.69
CA PRO A 87 18.75 -21.14 -23.99
C PRO A 87 19.81 -21.85 -23.14
N GLU A 88 21.08 -21.84 -23.56
CA GLU A 88 22.21 -22.36 -22.76
C GLU A 88 22.45 -21.63 -21.43
N TYR A 89 21.97 -20.40 -21.27
CA TYR A 89 22.11 -19.60 -20.05
C TYR A 89 20.81 -19.51 -19.22
N ALA A 90 19.80 -20.30 -19.58
CA ALA A 90 18.51 -20.28 -18.89
C ALA A 90 18.58 -21.03 -17.54
N TYR A 91 18.46 -20.28 -16.44
CA TYR A 91 18.40 -20.84 -15.08
C TYR A 91 16.99 -21.26 -14.63
N LEU A 92 15.95 -20.70 -15.27
CA LEU A 92 14.55 -20.91 -14.90
C LEU A 92 13.67 -21.07 -16.13
N TYR A 93 12.66 -21.93 -16.02
CA TYR A 93 11.61 -22.09 -17.03
C TYR A 93 10.31 -21.49 -16.52
N ALA A 94 9.74 -20.57 -17.30
CA ALA A 94 8.40 -20.04 -17.05
C ALA A 94 7.36 -20.96 -17.70
N VAL A 95 6.50 -21.58 -16.88
CA VAL A 95 5.41 -22.45 -17.33
C VAL A 95 4.09 -21.81 -16.94
N ARG A 96 3.28 -21.44 -17.94
CA ARG A 96 1.91 -20.96 -17.73
C ARG A 96 0.94 -22.10 -18.02
N TYR A 97 0.01 -22.31 -17.11
CA TYR A 97 -1.01 -23.36 -17.17
C TYR A 97 -2.32 -22.86 -16.56
N LYS A 98 -3.42 -23.61 -16.72
CA LYS A 98 -4.73 -23.25 -16.15
C LYS A 98 -4.79 -23.66 -14.68
N THR A 99 -5.24 -22.76 -13.80
CA THR A 99 -5.22 -22.94 -12.34
C THR A 99 -5.91 -24.22 -11.84
N LYS A 100 -6.91 -24.74 -12.57
CA LYS A 100 -7.63 -25.97 -12.20
C LYS A 100 -6.78 -27.25 -12.31
N GLU A 101 -5.63 -27.18 -12.99
CA GLU A 101 -4.78 -28.34 -13.33
C GLU A 101 -3.43 -28.29 -12.59
N THR A 102 -3.30 -27.46 -11.55
CA THR A 102 -2.00 -27.19 -10.88
C THR A 102 -1.23 -28.44 -10.49
N GLN A 103 -1.87 -29.36 -9.76
CA GLN A 103 -1.21 -30.57 -9.27
C GLN A 103 -0.76 -31.49 -10.42
N GLU A 104 -1.65 -31.69 -11.40
CA GLU A 104 -1.38 -32.53 -12.57
C GLU A 104 -0.21 -31.99 -13.39
N VAL A 105 -0.16 -30.67 -13.60
CA VAL A 105 0.94 -30.01 -14.34
C VAL A 105 2.26 -30.14 -13.59
N ILE A 106 2.26 -29.97 -12.27
CA ILE A 106 3.47 -30.12 -11.46
C ILE A 106 3.99 -31.55 -11.52
N GLU A 107 3.13 -32.55 -11.37
CA GLU A 107 3.51 -33.96 -11.44
C GLU A 107 4.03 -34.33 -12.82
N ALA A 108 3.33 -33.92 -13.88
CA ALA A 108 3.75 -34.14 -15.26
C ALA A 108 5.11 -33.48 -15.55
N THR A 109 5.32 -32.24 -15.09
CA THR A 109 6.56 -31.50 -15.27
C THR A 109 7.70 -32.13 -14.46
N ALA A 110 7.44 -32.55 -13.23
CA ALA A 110 8.43 -33.21 -12.37
C ALA A 110 8.90 -34.55 -12.98
N ASN A 111 7.96 -35.34 -13.53
CA ASN A 111 8.29 -36.59 -14.21
C ASN A 111 9.12 -36.33 -15.47
N LEU A 112 8.72 -35.36 -16.30
CA LEU A 112 9.48 -34.97 -17.49
C LEU A 112 10.88 -34.47 -17.12
N TRP A 113 11.00 -33.69 -16.05
CA TRP A 113 12.28 -33.17 -15.56
C TRP A 113 13.22 -34.30 -15.17
N LYS A 114 12.75 -35.26 -14.38
CA LYS A 114 13.55 -36.44 -13.97
C LYS A 114 14.07 -37.24 -15.16
N THR A 115 13.28 -37.40 -16.23
CA THR A 115 13.70 -38.14 -17.42
C THR A 115 14.67 -37.37 -18.32
N LYS A 116 14.57 -36.03 -18.34
CA LYS A 116 15.39 -35.19 -19.23
C LYS A 116 16.67 -34.65 -18.57
N PHE A 117 16.66 -34.50 -17.26
CA PHE A 117 17.71 -33.86 -16.47
C PHE A 117 18.11 -34.75 -15.28
N GLU A 118 18.58 -35.96 -15.57
CA GLU A 118 19.08 -36.87 -14.54
C GLU A 118 20.19 -36.20 -13.71
N GLY A 119 20.10 -36.34 -12.38
CA GLY A 119 21.05 -35.73 -11.43
C GLY A 119 20.74 -34.29 -11.01
N TYR A 120 19.66 -33.67 -11.52
CA TYR A 120 19.22 -32.33 -11.11
C TYR A 120 17.88 -32.38 -10.38
N ASP A 121 17.81 -31.70 -9.24
CA ASP A 121 16.57 -31.59 -8.47
C ASP A 121 15.52 -30.75 -9.18
N PHE A 122 14.28 -31.24 -9.19
CA PHE A 122 13.14 -30.48 -9.67
C PHE A 122 12.72 -29.45 -8.60
N ASN A 123 13.16 -28.22 -8.77
CA ASN A 123 12.77 -27.09 -7.94
C ASN A 123 11.80 -26.18 -8.70
N TYR A 124 10.73 -25.77 -8.04
CA TYR A 124 9.76 -24.83 -8.60
C TYR A 124 9.29 -23.85 -7.52
N PHE A 125 8.76 -22.72 -7.97
CA PHE A 125 8.06 -21.78 -7.13
C PHE A 125 6.92 -21.16 -7.94
N PHE A 126 5.86 -20.74 -7.26
CA PHE A 126 4.82 -19.97 -7.93
C PHE A 126 5.18 -18.49 -7.95
N LEU A 127 4.87 -17.84 -9.07
CA LEU A 127 5.22 -16.44 -9.28
C LEU A 127 4.47 -15.52 -8.30
N ASP A 128 3.20 -15.83 -8.01
CA ASP A 128 2.37 -15.11 -7.02
C ASP A 128 2.92 -15.22 -5.60
N GLU A 129 3.34 -16.42 -5.16
CA GLU A 129 3.97 -16.62 -3.84
C GLU A 129 5.29 -15.84 -3.74
N SER A 130 6.09 -15.84 -4.81
CA SER A 130 7.34 -15.08 -4.86
C SER A 130 7.10 -13.56 -4.78
N PHE A 131 6.08 -13.07 -5.49
CA PHE A 131 5.64 -11.68 -5.39
C PHE A 131 5.14 -11.36 -3.97
N GLU A 132 4.32 -12.21 -3.35
CA GLU A 132 3.82 -11.98 -2.00
C GLU A 132 4.94 -11.93 -0.96
N LYS A 133 5.96 -12.80 -1.08
CA LYS A 133 7.16 -12.76 -0.23
C LYS A 133 7.87 -11.40 -0.27
N GLN A 134 7.85 -10.72 -1.41
CA GLN A 134 8.44 -9.39 -1.56
C GLN A 134 7.69 -8.29 -0.79
N TYR A 135 6.41 -8.49 -0.45
CA TYR A 135 5.58 -7.55 0.32
C TYR A 135 5.38 -7.93 1.80
N GLN A 136 5.94 -9.06 2.24
CA GLN A 136 5.73 -9.57 3.60
C GLN A 136 6.22 -8.58 4.66
N ALA A 137 7.33 -7.86 4.41
CA ALA A 137 7.87 -6.89 5.35
C ALA A 137 6.92 -5.70 5.54
N GLU A 138 6.37 -5.17 4.45
CA GLU A 138 5.41 -4.08 4.40
C GLU A 138 4.09 -4.48 5.06
N GLN A 139 3.58 -5.69 4.79
CA GLN A 139 2.38 -6.20 5.45
C GLN A 139 2.57 -6.37 6.96
N ARG A 140 3.74 -6.85 7.41
CA ARG A 140 4.06 -6.96 8.85
C ARG A 140 4.13 -5.59 9.50
N LEU A 141 4.80 -4.63 8.87
CA LEU A 141 4.87 -3.26 9.37
C LEU A 141 3.47 -2.64 9.47
N ALA A 142 2.63 -2.80 8.45
CA ALA A 142 1.26 -2.32 8.45
C ALA A 142 0.44 -2.93 9.61
N LYS A 143 0.57 -4.24 9.86
CA LYS A 143 -0.08 -4.92 11.00
C LYS A 143 0.39 -4.34 12.34
N VAL A 144 1.70 -4.13 12.51
CA VAL A 144 2.27 -3.54 13.74
C VAL A 144 1.76 -2.11 13.94
N LEU A 145 1.77 -1.28 12.90
CA LEU A 145 1.24 0.08 12.96
C LEU A 145 -0.27 0.11 13.24
N ALA A 146 -1.03 -0.82 12.69
CA ALA A 146 -2.46 -0.95 12.97
C ALA A 146 -2.72 -1.31 14.44
N MET A 147 -1.96 -2.25 15.00
CA MET A 147 -2.05 -2.60 16.42
C MET A 147 -1.71 -1.40 17.31
N PHE A 148 -0.61 -0.70 17.03
CA PHE A 148 -0.26 0.52 17.78
C PHE A 148 -1.35 1.59 17.65
N SER A 149 -1.92 1.79 16.46
CA SER A 149 -3.00 2.76 16.25
C SER A 149 -4.23 2.45 17.10
N ILE A 150 -4.61 1.17 17.22
CA ILE A 150 -5.73 0.73 18.06
C ILE A 150 -5.42 0.98 19.54
N ILE A 151 -4.22 0.63 20.00
CA ILE A 151 -3.79 0.86 21.40
C ILE A 151 -3.78 2.36 21.71
N THR A 152 -3.19 3.18 20.83
CA THR A 152 -3.17 4.64 20.97
C THR A 152 -4.58 5.22 21.01
N LEU A 153 -5.51 4.73 20.18
CA LEU A 153 -6.91 5.15 20.21
C LEU A 153 -7.59 4.81 21.55
N ILE A 154 -7.34 3.63 22.10
CA ILE A 154 -7.88 3.23 23.42
C ILE A 154 -7.31 4.14 24.51
N ILE A 155 -5.99 4.36 24.53
CA ILE A 155 -5.35 5.24 25.52
C ILE A 155 -5.87 6.68 25.40
N ALA A 156 -6.02 7.19 24.18
CA ALA A 156 -6.55 8.53 23.93
C ALA A 156 -7.99 8.67 24.42
N THR A 157 -8.85 7.67 24.20
CA THR A 157 -10.24 7.70 24.67
C THR A 157 -10.34 7.59 26.19
N ILE A 158 -9.48 6.81 26.85
CA ILE A 158 -9.37 6.79 28.33
C ILE A 158 -8.94 8.16 28.86
N GLY A 159 -7.93 8.78 28.24
CA GLY A 159 -7.47 10.11 28.62
C GLY A 159 -8.56 11.18 28.47
N LEU A 160 -9.27 11.16 27.35
CA LEU A 160 -10.42 12.06 27.12
C LEU A 160 -11.52 11.82 28.15
N LEU A 161 -11.89 10.57 28.42
CA LEU A 161 -12.87 10.21 29.45
C LEU A 161 -12.47 10.75 30.83
N GLY A 162 -11.18 10.61 31.20
CA GLY A 162 -10.64 11.12 32.46
C GLY A 162 -10.73 12.63 32.58
N LEU A 163 -10.31 13.35 31.53
CA LEU A 163 -10.39 14.82 31.48
C LEU A 163 -11.84 15.32 31.55
N VAL A 164 -12.75 14.71 30.79
CA VAL A 164 -14.18 15.04 30.81
C VAL A 164 -14.76 14.80 32.19
N SER A 165 -14.48 13.64 32.80
CA SER A 165 -15.00 13.30 34.13
C SER A 165 -14.50 14.27 35.21
N PHE A 166 -13.21 14.62 35.18
CA PHE A 166 -12.64 15.61 36.10
C PHE A 166 -13.30 16.98 35.94
N MET A 167 -13.48 17.44 34.70
CA MET A 167 -14.13 18.74 34.41
C MET A 167 -15.59 18.76 34.86
N VAL A 168 -16.33 17.67 34.66
CA VAL A 168 -17.72 17.55 35.11
C VAL A 168 -17.79 17.65 36.63
N VAL A 169 -16.89 16.98 37.36
CA VAL A 169 -16.82 17.04 38.83
C VAL A 169 -16.53 18.47 39.30
N THR A 170 -15.51 19.14 38.75
CA THR A 170 -15.16 20.51 39.16
C THR A 170 -16.25 21.52 38.84
N ARG A 171 -17.06 21.29 37.79
CA ARG A 171 -18.19 22.15 37.41
C ARG A 171 -19.54 21.70 37.96
N THR A 172 -19.60 20.72 38.87
CA THR A 172 -20.86 20.20 39.43
C THR A 172 -21.71 21.29 40.10
N LYS A 173 -21.08 22.21 40.87
CA LYS A 173 -21.79 23.32 41.54
C LYS A 173 -22.44 24.27 40.51
N GLU A 174 -21.74 24.58 39.42
CA GLU A 174 -22.26 25.42 38.34
C GLU A 174 -23.43 24.74 37.59
N ILE A 175 -23.26 23.45 37.27
CA ILE A 175 -24.28 22.62 36.60
C ILE A 175 -25.55 22.53 37.47
N GLY A 176 -25.38 22.31 38.78
CA GLY A 176 -26.48 22.23 39.75
C GLY A 176 -27.26 23.54 39.88
N ILE A 177 -26.57 24.68 39.99
CA ILE A 177 -27.20 26.01 40.05
C ILE A 177 -27.98 26.29 38.77
N ARG A 178 -27.38 26.08 37.59
CA ARG A 178 -28.05 26.28 36.30
C ARG A 178 -29.28 25.40 36.13
N LYS A 179 -29.21 24.13 36.56
CA LYS A 179 -30.35 23.20 36.50
C LYS A 179 -31.51 23.65 37.40
N VAL A 180 -31.24 24.15 38.61
CA VAL A 180 -32.27 24.71 39.50
C VAL A 180 -32.87 25.99 38.94
N LEU A 181 -32.07 26.79 38.22
CA LEU A 181 -32.53 27.97 37.47
C LEU A 181 -33.28 27.64 36.17
N GLY A 182 -33.57 26.35 35.90
CA GLY A 182 -34.38 25.90 34.77
C GLY A 182 -33.61 25.71 33.46
N ALA A 183 -32.27 25.68 33.49
CA ALA A 183 -31.48 25.40 32.30
C ALA A 183 -31.71 23.96 31.80
N ASP A 184 -32.01 23.83 30.51
CA ASP A 184 -32.13 22.52 29.84
C ASP A 184 -30.80 21.76 29.86
N ILE A 185 -30.88 20.44 30.05
CA ILE A 185 -29.73 19.51 30.06
C ILE A 185 -28.97 19.62 28.75
N LEU A 186 -29.68 19.81 27.62
CA LEU A 186 -29.08 19.99 26.30
C LEU A 186 -28.19 21.24 26.21
N ASN A 187 -28.56 22.34 26.88
CA ASN A 187 -27.73 23.55 26.90
C ASN A 187 -26.43 23.35 27.67
N ILE A 188 -26.49 22.61 28.79
CA ILE A 188 -25.31 22.27 29.59
C ILE A 188 -24.38 21.34 28.80
N THR A 189 -24.94 20.31 28.16
CA THR A 189 -24.19 19.37 27.32
C THR A 189 -23.56 20.08 26.12
N SER A 190 -24.30 20.93 25.41
CA SER A 190 -23.77 21.67 24.26
C SER A 190 -22.60 22.57 24.63
N MET A 191 -22.70 23.29 25.76
CA MET A 191 -21.63 24.17 26.24
C MET A 191 -20.34 23.38 26.50
N LEU A 192 -20.43 22.26 27.22
CA LEU A 192 -19.27 21.42 27.54
C LEU A 192 -18.72 20.71 26.30
N SER A 193 -19.58 20.17 25.43
CA SER A 193 -19.15 19.58 24.17
C SER A 193 -18.40 20.56 23.30
N LYS A 194 -18.82 21.83 23.23
CA LYS A 194 -18.15 22.85 22.42
C LYS A 194 -16.72 23.11 22.88
N GLU A 195 -16.46 23.16 24.19
CA GLU A 195 -15.10 23.32 24.73
C GLU A 195 -14.17 22.21 24.25
N PHE A 196 -14.60 20.94 24.33
CA PHE A 196 -13.80 19.80 23.90
C PHE A 196 -13.67 19.70 22.37
N LEU A 197 -14.73 20.00 21.62
CA LEU A 197 -14.69 20.00 20.16
C LEU A 197 -13.69 21.03 19.63
N ILE A 198 -13.58 22.21 20.25
CA ILE A 198 -12.57 23.21 19.89
C ILE A 198 -11.16 22.67 20.11
N LEU A 199 -10.89 22.01 21.24
CA LEU A 199 -9.58 21.41 21.52
C LEU A 199 -9.21 20.32 20.49
N VAL A 200 -10.15 19.45 20.16
CA VAL A 200 -9.94 18.38 19.15
C VAL A 200 -9.75 18.97 17.76
N LEU A 201 -10.48 20.04 17.43
CA LEU A 201 -10.33 20.72 16.14
C LEU A 201 -8.95 21.40 16.03
N LEU A 202 -8.48 22.07 17.09
CA LEU A 202 -7.13 22.64 17.13
C LEU A 202 -6.06 21.56 17.02
N ALA A 203 -6.22 20.44 17.71
CA ALA A 203 -5.31 19.31 17.59
C ALA A 203 -5.26 18.77 16.14
N ASN A 204 -6.40 18.64 15.46
CA ASN A 204 -6.45 18.23 14.05
C ASN A 204 -5.79 19.23 13.11
N VAL A 205 -5.97 20.54 13.34
CA VAL A 205 -5.34 21.60 12.53
C VAL A 205 -3.81 21.53 12.63
N ILE A 206 -3.26 21.14 13.78
CA ILE A 206 -1.81 20.97 13.97
C ILE A 206 -1.35 19.60 13.44
N ALA A 207 -2.11 18.54 13.68
CA ALA A 207 -1.74 17.19 13.30
C ALA A 207 -1.77 16.96 11.78
N ALA A 208 -2.75 17.52 11.07
CA ALA A 208 -2.91 17.34 9.63
C ALA A 208 -1.67 17.76 8.81
N PRO A 209 -1.11 18.98 8.94
CA PRO A 209 0.09 19.37 8.20
C PRO A 209 1.32 18.56 8.61
N LEU A 210 1.44 18.20 9.89
CA LEU A 210 2.55 17.39 10.38
C LEU A 210 2.54 15.98 9.77
N VAL A 211 1.38 15.32 9.79
CA VAL A 211 1.20 14.00 9.19
C VAL A 211 1.37 14.07 7.68
N TRP A 212 0.85 15.11 7.02
CA TRP A 212 1.06 15.33 5.60
C TRP A 212 2.55 15.39 5.23
N PHE A 213 3.34 16.17 5.97
CA PHE A 213 4.78 16.31 5.73
C PHE A 213 5.51 14.97 5.92
N ILE A 214 5.24 14.27 7.02
CA ILE A 214 5.87 12.97 7.32
C ILE A 214 5.50 11.94 6.24
N ALA A 215 4.21 11.84 5.90
CA ALA A 215 3.72 10.89 4.90
C ALA A 215 4.30 11.20 3.51
N GLN A 216 4.38 12.47 3.13
CA GLN A 216 4.94 12.87 1.84
C GLN A 216 6.43 12.52 1.75
N ASN A 217 7.20 12.75 2.81
CA ASN A 217 8.62 12.38 2.84
C ASN A 217 8.81 10.87 2.80
N TRP A 218 7.97 10.10 3.49
CA TRP A 218 8.02 8.64 3.44
C TRP A 218 7.65 8.11 2.04
N LEU A 219 6.62 8.66 1.40
CA LEU A 219 6.18 8.29 0.06
C LEU A 219 7.19 8.66 -1.04
N GLN A 220 8.15 9.55 -0.79
CA GLN A 220 9.25 9.82 -1.73
C GLN A 220 10.20 8.64 -1.88
N GLY A 221 10.26 7.72 -0.91
CA GLY A 221 11.05 6.49 -1.02
C GLY A 221 10.50 5.47 -2.02
N PHE A 222 9.27 5.68 -2.53
CA PHE A 222 8.61 4.75 -3.45
C PHE A 222 8.60 5.31 -4.88
N ALA A 223 9.00 4.48 -5.84
CA ALA A 223 8.93 4.79 -7.26
C ALA A 223 7.49 5.00 -7.74
N TYR A 224 6.60 4.10 -7.33
CA TYR A 224 5.17 4.18 -7.59
C TYR A 224 4.46 4.49 -6.27
N ARG A 225 4.04 5.74 -6.11
CA ARG A 225 3.40 6.24 -4.89
C ARG A 225 1.96 6.63 -5.16
N MET A 226 1.09 6.39 -4.20
CA MET A 226 -0.25 6.98 -4.21
C MET A 226 -0.17 8.49 -3.97
N ALA A 227 -1.04 9.26 -4.60
CA ALA A 227 -1.24 10.65 -4.22
C ALA A 227 -1.95 10.71 -2.86
N LEU A 228 -1.42 11.51 -1.93
CA LEU A 228 -2.10 11.75 -0.66
C LEU A 228 -3.41 12.48 -0.94
N ASN A 229 -4.52 11.83 -0.57
CA ASN A 229 -5.85 12.41 -0.72
C ASN A 229 -6.19 13.26 0.52
N PRO A 230 -6.38 14.58 0.40
CA PRO A 230 -6.75 15.44 1.54
C PRO A 230 -8.04 15.00 2.24
N LEU A 231 -8.94 14.30 1.54
CA LEU A 231 -10.19 13.80 2.11
C LEU A 231 -9.96 12.84 3.28
N ILE A 232 -8.83 12.13 3.32
CA ILE A 232 -8.49 11.23 4.43
C ILE A 232 -8.46 11.99 5.75
N PHE A 233 -7.88 13.20 5.76
CA PHE A 233 -7.82 14.04 6.96
C PHE A 233 -9.20 14.54 7.38
N ILE A 234 -10.10 14.79 6.43
CA ILE A 234 -11.47 15.18 6.72
C ILE A 234 -12.22 14.01 7.37
N TYR A 235 -12.12 12.80 6.80
CA TYR A 235 -12.77 11.60 7.35
C TYR A 235 -12.24 11.26 8.75
N THR A 236 -10.92 11.28 8.96
CA THR A 236 -10.34 10.99 10.28
C THR A 236 -10.70 12.06 11.31
N SER A 237 -10.68 13.34 10.93
CA SER A 237 -11.10 14.43 11.81
C SER A 237 -12.58 14.32 12.17
N ALA A 238 -13.45 13.98 11.20
CA ALA A 238 -14.87 13.79 11.43
C ALA A 238 -15.13 12.63 12.41
N ILE A 239 -14.44 11.50 12.25
CA ILE A 239 -14.53 10.36 13.17
C ILE A 239 -14.05 10.77 14.58
N ALA A 240 -12.93 11.48 14.69
CA ALA A 240 -12.42 11.95 15.98
C ALA A 240 -13.38 12.90 16.70
N LEU A 241 -13.99 13.84 15.96
CA LEU A 241 -15.00 14.76 16.48
C LEU A 241 -16.27 14.04 16.91
N LEU A 242 -16.74 13.06 16.11
CA LEU A 242 -17.90 12.25 16.47
C LEU A 242 -17.65 11.43 17.75
N LEU A 243 -16.49 10.77 17.86
CA LEU A 243 -16.12 10.03 19.07
C LEU A 243 -16.07 10.95 20.29
N THR A 244 -15.47 12.14 20.14
CA THR A 244 -15.41 13.15 21.21
C THR A 244 -16.81 13.58 21.63
N LEU A 245 -17.68 13.89 20.67
CA LEU A 245 -19.04 14.31 20.93
C LEU A 245 -19.81 13.22 21.69
N VAL A 246 -19.71 11.96 21.27
CA VAL A 246 -20.37 10.82 21.93
C VAL A 246 -19.89 10.67 23.37
N ILE A 247 -18.57 10.71 23.60
CA ILE A 247 -17.96 10.57 24.93
C ILE A 247 -18.40 11.70 25.86
N VAL A 248 -18.24 12.95 25.42
CA VAL A 248 -18.57 14.13 26.26
C VAL A 248 -20.06 14.16 26.56
N SER A 249 -20.91 13.95 25.54
CA SER A 249 -22.36 14.00 25.71
C SER A 249 -22.83 12.95 26.71
N THR A 250 -22.33 11.72 26.62
CA THR A 250 -22.72 10.64 27.53
C THR A 250 -22.34 10.96 28.98
N GLN A 251 -21.14 11.49 29.22
CA GLN A 251 -20.69 11.82 30.58
C GLN A 251 -21.43 13.03 31.16
N THR A 252 -21.65 14.07 30.35
CA THR A 252 -22.38 15.24 30.82
C THR A 252 -23.84 14.93 31.11
N ILE A 253 -24.52 14.15 30.26
CA ILE A 253 -25.91 13.74 30.51
C ILE A 253 -26.00 12.91 31.79
N ARG A 254 -25.10 11.95 31.99
CA ARG A 254 -25.06 11.14 33.23
C ARG A 254 -24.94 12.01 34.48
N ALA A 255 -24.07 13.02 34.46
CA ALA A 255 -23.91 13.93 35.58
C ALA A 255 -25.09 14.89 35.75
N ALA A 256 -25.68 15.37 34.65
CA ALA A 256 -26.83 16.26 34.68
C ALA A 256 -28.11 15.55 35.16
N VAL A 257 -28.26 14.25 34.92
CA VAL A 257 -29.40 13.43 35.40
C VAL A 257 -29.22 13.01 36.86
N ALA A 258 -27.99 12.93 37.37
CA ALA A 258 -27.72 12.64 38.77
C ALA A 258 -28.48 13.62 39.69
N ASN A 259 -29.06 13.07 40.77
CA ASN A 259 -30.02 13.79 41.61
C ASN A 259 -29.31 14.93 42.40
N PRO A 260 -29.60 16.22 42.13
CA PRO A 260 -28.85 17.34 42.70
C PRO A 260 -28.93 17.45 44.22
N VAL A 261 -29.95 16.83 44.83
CA VAL A 261 -30.15 16.76 46.28
C VAL A 261 -29.02 15.99 46.98
N ASN A 262 -28.40 15.01 46.32
CA ASN A 262 -27.25 14.29 46.88
C ASN A 262 -25.94 15.08 46.71
N SER A 263 -25.82 15.90 45.66
CA SER A 263 -24.62 16.70 45.36
C SER A 263 -24.48 17.93 46.26
N LEU A 264 -25.59 18.46 46.78
CA LEU A 264 -25.60 19.60 47.71
C LEU A 264 -25.53 19.19 49.19
N ARG A 265 -25.76 17.90 49.50
CA ARG A 265 -25.80 17.35 50.88
C ARG A 265 -24.53 16.56 51.25
N GLN A 266 -23.57 16.43 50.34
CA GLN A 266 -22.27 15.80 50.58
C GLN A 266 -21.20 16.77 51.13
N GLU A 267 -21.59 17.98 51.53
CA GLU A 267 -20.88 18.80 52.53
C GLU A 267 -21.79 18.99 53.76
#